data_AF-A0A8S3S5Z6-F1
#
_entry.id   AF-A0A8S3S5Z6-F1
#
_cell.length_a   1.000
_cell.length_b   1.000
_cell.length_c   1.000
_cell.angle_alpha   90.00
_cell.angle_beta   90.00
_cell.angle_gamma   90.00
#
_symmetry.space_group_name_H-M   'P 1'
#
loop_
_entity.id
_entity.type
_entity.pdbx_description
1 polymer ?
#
loop_
_entity_poly.entity_id
_entity_poly.type
_entity_poly.pdbx_seq_one_letter_code
_entity_poly.pdbx_strand_id
1 'polypeptide(L)'
;MARPRKICWHEMWRMDGQKIRFLLRSVYNVIHTPTNLTMWKLIEDSSCKLCGKPANLEHVLSSCRTALKDGRYKWHHDQVIREIAAVLDTQRSKETKTEKGPKFITSSKEVQSHQEKHPAKPVVF
;
A
#
# COMPACT_ATOMS: atom_id res chain seq x y z
N MET A 1 -0.44 10.04 8.26
CA MET A 1 -1.91 9.97 8.31
C MET A 1 -2.38 8.88 7.35
N ALA A 2 -3.14 7.89 7.82
CA ALA A 2 -3.69 6.85 6.95
C ALA A 2 -4.64 7.49 5.93
N ARG A 3 -4.43 7.23 4.63
CA ARG A 3 -5.37 7.72 3.61
C ARG A 3 -6.74 7.08 3.85
N PRO A 4 -7.84 7.83 3.75
CA PRO A 4 -9.17 7.25 3.89
C PRO A 4 -9.37 6.20 2.81
N ARG A 5 -9.75 4.99 3.23
CA ARG A 5 -10.08 3.89 2.30
C ARG A 5 -11.31 4.29 1.49
N LYS A 6 -11.13 4.54 0.19
CA LYS A 6 -12.26 4.71 -0.73
C LYS A 6 -12.72 3.33 -1.17
N ILE A 7 -13.95 2.96 -0.82
CA ILE A 7 -14.57 1.74 -1.33
C ILE A 7 -15.51 2.18 -2.45
N CYS A 8 -15.20 1.75 -3.67
CA CYS A 8 -16.07 2.04 -4.80
C CYS A 8 -17.20 1.01 -4.88
N TRP A 9 -18.27 1.35 -5.59
CA TRP A 9 -19.43 0.48 -5.80
C TRP A 9 -19.03 -0.89 -6.35
N HIS A 10 -18.10 -0.91 -7.30
CA HIS A 10 -17.57 -2.13 -7.92
C HIS A 10 -16.83 -3.04 -6.93
N GLU A 11 -16.01 -2.47 -6.07
CA GLU A 11 -15.32 -3.22 -5.01
C GLU A 11 -16.31 -3.81 -4.01
N MET A 12 -17.34 -3.03 -3.63
CA MET A 12 -18.36 -3.50 -2.71
C MET A 12 -19.13 -4.70 -3.26
N TRP A 13 -19.51 -4.71 -4.54
CA TRP A 13 -20.18 -5.87 -5.16
C TRP A 13 -19.29 -7.11 -5.31
N ARG A 14 -17.96 -6.92 -5.34
CA ARG A 14 -16.99 -8.02 -5.38
C ARG A 14 -16.65 -8.56 -3.99
N MET A 15 -17.02 -7.85 -2.93
CA MET A 15 -16.77 -8.30 -1.57
C MET A 15 -17.79 -9.36 -1.16
N ASP A 16 -17.32 -10.31 -0.37
CA ASP A 16 -18.20 -11.23 0.33
C ASP A 16 -19.17 -10.45 1.25
N GLY A 17 -20.44 -10.87 1.29
CA GLY A 17 -21.48 -10.20 2.07
C GLY A 17 -21.12 -10.04 3.55
N GLN A 18 -20.42 -11.01 4.15
CA GLN A 18 -19.99 -10.91 5.55
C GLN A 18 -18.90 -9.86 5.74
N LYS A 19 -18.03 -9.65 4.74
CA LYS A 19 -17.02 -8.59 4.79
C LYS A 19 -17.66 -7.21 4.76
N ILE A 20 -18.66 -7.01 3.90
CA ILE A 20 -19.43 -5.75 3.84
C ILE A 20 -20.16 -5.53 5.16
N ARG A 21 -20.82 -6.59 5.65
CA ARG A 21 -21.55 -6.59 6.92
C ARG A 21 -20.65 -6.18 8.10
N PHE A 22 -19.48 -6.80 8.20
CA PHE A 22 -18.48 -6.52 9.22
C PHE A 22 -17.97 -5.08 9.09
N LEU A 23 -17.59 -4.66 7.89
CA LEU A 23 -17.08 -3.32 7.64
C LEU A 23 -18.10 -2.25 8.06
N LEU A 24 -19.34 -2.36 7.58
CA LEU A 24 -20.39 -1.40 7.91
C LEU A 24 -20.60 -1.31 9.42
N ARG A 25 -20.69 -2.47 10.09
CA ARG A 25 -20.86 -2.51 11.54
C ARG A 25 -19.65 -1.96 12.29
N SER A 26 -18.43 -2.14 11.77
CA SER A 26 -17.21 -1.62 12.39
C SER A 26 -17.15 -0.10 12.34
N VAL A 27 -17.55 0.51 11.22
CA VAL A 27 -17.55 1.98 11.05
C VAL A 27 -18.51 2.64 12.03
N TYR A 28 -19.69 2.06 12.21
CA TYR A 28 -20.70 2.59 13.13
C TYR A 28 -20.57 2.06 14.56
N ASN A 29 -19.53 1.27 14.86
CA ASN A 29 -19.34 0.63 16.16
C ASN A 29 -20.60 -0.12 16.68
N VAL A 30 -21.26 -0.86 15.79
CA VAL A 30 -22.42 -1.72 16.11
C VAL A 30 -22.08 -3.21 15.97
N ILE A 31 -20.79 -3.54 16.04
CA ILE A 31 -20.34 -4.93 16.14
C ILE A 31 -20.72 -5.49 17.52
N HIS A 32 -21.00 -6.78 17.57
CA HIS A 32 -21.23 -7.56 18.78
C HIS A 32 -19.93 -7.73 19.61
N THR A 33 -19.41 -6.61 20.11
CA THR A 33 -18.32 -6.56 21.10
C THR A 33 -18.92 -6.73 22.49
N PRO A 34 -18.20 -7.30 23.47
CA PRO A 34 -18.73 -7.44 24.84
C PRO A 34 -19.21 -6.11 25.44
N THR A 35 -18.51 -5.00 25.18
CA THR A 35 -18.97 -3.67 25.60
C THR A 35 -20.31 -3.28 24.96
N ASN A 36 -20.49 -3.49 23.66
CA ASN A 36 -21.76 -3.18 22.99
C ASN A 36 -22.90 -4.10 23.44
N LEU A 37 -22.61 -5.38 23.65
CA LEU A 37 -23.58 -6.34 24.17
C LEU A 37 -24.05 -5.98 25.58
N THR A 38 -23.13 -5.48 26.43
CA THR A 38 -23.46 -4.98 27.77
C THR A 38 -24.33 -3.72 27.69
N MET A 39 -24.00 -2.80 26.78
CA MET A 39 -24.82 -1.61 26.51
C MET A 39 -26.23 -1.97 26.04
N TRP A 40 -26.37 -3.04 25.25
CA TRP A 40 -27.67 -3.57 24.82
C TRP A 40 -28.36 -4.45 25.87
N LYS A 41 -27.78 -4.59 27.07
CA LYS A 41 -28.30 -5.41 28.17
C LYS A 41 -28.50 -6.89 27.79
N LEU A 42 -27.68 -7.40 26.88
CA LEU A 42 -27.67 -8.81 26.47
C LEU A 42 -26.70 -9.64 27.31
N ILE A 43 -25.68 -9.01 27.88
CA ILE A 43 -24.72 -9.63 28.80
C ILE A 43 -24.42 -8.66 29.95
N GLU A 44 -23.96 -9.19 31.08
CA GLU A 44 -23.58 -8.38 32.25
C GLU A 44 -22.10 -7.99 32.23
N ASP A 45 -21.23 -8.90 31.77
CA ASP A 45 -19.79 -8.70 31.77
C ASP A 45 -19.27 -8.21 30.41
N SER A 46 -18.62 -7.04 30.42
CA SER A 46 -17.98 -6.45 29.25
C SER A 46 -16.51 -6.87 29.07
N SER A 47 -16.00 -7.76 29.91
CA SER A 47 -14.60 -8.14 29.93
C SER A 47 -14.18 -9.00 28.73
N CYS A 48 -12.93 -8.83 28.32
CA CYS A 48 -12.29 -9.66 27.32
C CYS A 48 -11.91 -11.01 27.92
N LYS A 49 -12.37 -12.10 27.32
CA LYS A 49 -12.04 -13.48 27.74
C LYS A 49 -10.54 -13.80 27.77
N LEU A 50 -9.71 -13.01 27.08
CA LEU A 50 -8.25 -13.23 27.00
C LEU A 50 -7.45 -12.42 28.02
N CYS A 51 -7.94 -11.25 28.43
CA CYS A 51 -7.13 -10.33 29.25
C CYS A 51 -7.90 -9.63 30.39
N GLY A 52 -9.20 -9.89 30.53
CA GLY A 52 -10.05 -9.34 31.59
C GLY A 52 -10.38 -7.84 31.47
N LYS A 53 -9.82 -7.12 30.49
CA LYS A 53 -10.13 -5.69 30.27
C LYS A 53 -11.44 -5.50 29.50
N PRO A 54 -12.13 -4.36 29.62
CA PRO A 54 -13.31 -4.06 28.81
C PRO A 54 -13.03 -4.24 27.31
N ALA A 55 -13.82 -5.07 26.65
CA ALA A 55 -13.63 -5.43 25.26
C ALA A 55 -14.50 -4.56 24.35
N ASN A 56 -14.04 -3.33 24.13
CA ASN A 56 -14.59 -2.43 23.12
C ASN A 56 -14.09 -2.80 21.71
N LEU A 57 -14.56 -2.07 20.68
CA LEU A 57 -14.19 -2.36 19.30
C LEU A 57 -12.68 -2.32 19.06
N GLU A 58 -12.02 -1.26 19.54
CA GLU A 58 -10.57 -1.11 19.41
C GLU A 58 -9.82 -2.26 20.08
N HIS A 59 -10.27 -2.65 21.28
CA HIS A 59 -9.72 -3.77 22.02
C HIS A 59 -9.78 -5.08 21.24
N VAL A 60 -10.94 -5.41 20.69
CA VAL A 60 -11.15 -6.66 19.94
C VAL A 60 -10.33 -6.65 18.65
N LEU A 61 -10.31 -5.53 17.93
CA LEU A 61 -9.67 -5.45 16.61
C LEU A 61 -8.15 -5.35 16.66
N SER A 62 -7.56 -4.63 17.63
CA SER A 62 -6.12 -4.35 17.62
C SER A 62 -5.45 -4.21 18.97
N SER A 63 -6.18 -3.90 20.05
CA SER A 63 -5.58 -3.44 21.30
C SER A 63 -5.58 -4.48 22.43
N CYS A 64 -5.91 -5.75 22.16
CA CYS A 64 -5.81 -6.82 23.14
C CYS A 64 -4.36 -7.31 23.32
N ARG A 65 -3.77 -7.02 24.48
CA ARG A 65 -2.37 -7.40 24.80
C ARG A 65 -2.12 -8.91 24.75
N THR A 66 -3.03 -9.72 25.27
CA THR A 66 -2.90 -11.19 25.23
C THR A 66 -3.01 -11.69 23.78
N ALA A 67 -3.98 -11.20 23.01
CA ALA A 67 -4.12 -11.58 21.61
C ALA A 67 -2.89 -11.21 20.77
N LEU A 68 -2.27 -10.07 21.07
CA LEU A 68 -1.01 -9.64 20.46
C LEU A 68 0.14 -10.61 20.81
N LYS A 69 0.30 -10.95 22.10
CA LYS A 69 1.35 -11.88 22.56
C LYS A 69 1.17 -13.28 21.96
N ASP A 70 -0.06 -13.76 21.89
CA ASP A 70 -0.44 -15.04 21.28
C ASP A 70 -0.25 -15.03 19.75
N GLY A 71 -0.01 -13.87 19.15
CA GLY A 71 0.15 -13.73 17.71
C GLY A 71 -1.15 -13.89 16.92
N ARG A 72 -2.31 -13.72 17.54
CA ARG A 72 -3.63 -13.82 16.86
C ARG A 72 -3.81 -12.77 15.77
N TYR A 73 -3.06 -11.67 15.87
CA TYR A 73 -3.05 -10.59 14.89
C TYR A 73 -2.00 -10.78 13.78
N LYS A 74 -1.10 -11.77 13.88
CA LYS A 74 0.07 -11.91 12.99
C LYS A 74 -0.32 -11.92 11.52
N TRP A 75 -1.19 -12.84 11.09
CA TRP A 75 -1.47 -13.00 9.66
C TRP A 75 -1.97 -11.70 9.01
N HIS A 76 -3.01 -11.06 9.57
CA HIS A 76 -3.56 -9.83 8.99
C HIS A 76 -2.57 -8.67 9.04
N HIS A 77 -1.86 -8.49 10.16
CA HIS A 77 -0.91 -7.40 10.29
C HIS A 77 0.33 -7.61 9.40
N ASP A 78 0.85 -8.84 9.33
CA ASP A 78 1.99 -9.19 8.49
C ASP A 78 1.66 -9.01 7.01
N GLN A 79 0.42 -9.31 6.58
CA GLN A 79 -0.02 -9.00 5.21
C GLN A 79 -0.01 -7.49 4.94
N VAL A 80 -0.60 -6.69 5.84
CA VAL A 80 -0.63 -5.22 5.67
C VAL A 80 0.77 -4.63 5.65
N ILE A 81 1.65 -5.08 6.56
CA ILE A 81 3.05 -4.64 6.63
C ILE A 81 3.79 -5.01 5.34
N ARG A 82 3.54 -6.20 4.79
CA ARG A 82 4.15 -6.66 3.54
C ARG A 82 3.76 -5.80 2.34
N GLU A 83 2.49 -5.43 2.23
CA GLU A 83 2.03 -4.52 1.17
C GLU A 83 2.67 -3.14 1.29
N ILE A 84 2.77 -2.62 2.52
CA ILE A 84 3.46 -1.35 2.79
C ILE A 84 4.94 -1.46 2.40
N ALA A 85 5.62 -2.54 2.78
CA ALA A 85 7.02 -2.78 2.44
C ALA A 85 7.22 -2.84 0.91
N ALA A 86 6.36 -3.56 0.18
CA ALA A 86 6.43 -3.66 -1.28
C ALA A 86 6.32 -2.29 -1.97
N VAL A 87 5.42 -1.42 -1.48
CA VAL A 87 5.30 -0.04 -1.98
C VAL A 87 6.56 0.76 -1.69
N LEU A 88 7.13 0.65 -0.49
CA LEU A 88 8.35 1.36 -0.09
C LEU A 88 9.56 0.93 -0.92
N ASP A 89 9.75 -0.37 -1.14
CA ASP A 89 10.85 -0.90 -1.98
C ASP A 89 10.73 -0.44 -3.43
N THR A 90 9.50 -0.33 -3.93
CA THR A 90 9.23 0.23 -5.27
C THR A 90 9.59 1.72 -5.35
N GLN A 91 9.41 2.51 -4.29
CA GLN A 91 9.82 3.92 -4.30
C GLN A 91 11.34 4.06 -4.19
N ARG A 92 11.97 3.31 -3.27
CA ARG A 92 13.42 3.32 -3.08
C ARG A 92 14.17 2.96 -4.36
N SER A 93 13.69 1.96 -5.10
CA SER A 93 14.29 1.57 -6.38
C SER A 93 14.12 2.60 -7.51
N LYS A 94 13.12 3.50 -7.42
CA LYS A 94 12.97 4.63 -8.35
C LYS A 94 13.96 5.75 -8.04
N GLU A 95 14.15 6.07 -6.77
CA GLU A 95 15.14 7.07 -6.33
C GLU A 95 16.55 6.68 -6.79
N THR A 96 16.94 5.41 -6.64
CA THR A 96 18.24 4.90 -7.12
C THR A 96 18.44 4.95 -8.64
N LYS A 97 17.36 5.08 -9.44
CA LYS A 97 17.45 5.11 -10.92
C LYS A 97 17.57 6.54 -11.48
N THR A 98 17.31 7.55 -10.66
CA THR A 98 17.36 8.97 -11.07
C THR A 98 18.77 9.55 -10.96
N GLU A 99 19.67 8.89 -10.22
CA GLU A 99 21.11 9.19 -10.20
C GLU A 99 21.84 8.58 -11.42
N LYS A 100 21.37 8.88 -12.63
CA LYS A 100 22.25 8.74 -13.81
C LYS A 100 23.15 9.97 -13.79
N GLY A 101 24.35 9.81 -13.22
CA GLY A 101 25.40 10.82 -13.22
C GLY A 101 25.60 11.44 -14.62
N PRO A 102 26.04 12.71 -14.69
CA PRO A 102 26.07 13.46 -15.93
C PRO A 102 26.87 12.69 -17.00
N LYS A 103 26.25 12.46 -18.15
CA LYS A 103 26.92 11.88 -19.31
C LYS A 103 27.94 12.89 -19.81
N PHE A 104 29.22 12.58 -19.64
CA PHE A 104 30.31 13.39 -20.17
C PHE A 104 30.25 13.35 -21.70
N ILE A 105 29.92 14.49 -22.31
CA ILE A 105 29.84 14.65 -23.76
C ILE A 105 31.27 14.90 -24.25
N THR A 106 31.88 13.94 -24.96
CA THR A 106 33.15 14.19 -25.64
C THR A 106 32.88 14.99 -26.90
N SER A 107 33.25 16.27 -26.91
CA SER A 107 33.23 17.12 -28.11
C SER A 107 34.23 16.61 -29.14
N SER A 108 33.74 16.00 -30.22
CA SER A 108 34.50 15.84 -31.46
C SER A 108 34.53 17.19 -32.18
N LYS A 109 35.72 17.70 -32.46
CA LYS A 109 35.95 18.91 -33.25
C LYS A 109 35.43 18.72 -34.67
N GLU A 110 34.63 19.65 -35.14
CA GLU A 110 34.30 19.80 -36.55
C GLU A 110 35.03 21.04 -37.09
N VAL A 111 35.81 20.85 -38.16
CA VAL A 111 36.18 21.92 -39.08
C VAL A 111 35.89 21.38 -40.48
N GLN A 112 34.80 21.86 -41.07
CA GLN A 112 34.46 21.66 -42.48
C GLN A 112 35.30 22.58 -43.37
N SER A 113 35.70 22.07 -44.53
CA SER A 113 36.17 22.88 -45.66
C SER A 113 35.38 22.45 -46.90
N HIS A 114 34.42 23.29 -47.28
CA HIS A 114 33.69 23.23 -48.54
C HIS A 114 34.60 23.56 -49.72
N GLN A 115 34.54 22.75 -50.79
CA GLN A 115 34.43 23.30 -52.15
C GLN A 115 33.88 22.26 -53.12
N GLU A 116 32.75 22.61 -53.72
CA GLU A 116 32.06 21.88 -54.78
C GLU A 116 32.36 22.56 -56.12
N LYS A 117 32.83 21.81 -57.14
CA LYS A 117 32.60 22.09 -58.57
C LYS A 117 32.59 20.78 -59.39
N HIS A 118 31.44 20.45 -59.96
CA HIS A 118 31.19 19.48 -61.03
C HIS A 118 31.74 19.99 -62.41
N PRO A 119 31.60 19.27 -63.55
CA PRO A 119 32.04 17.90 -63.89
C PRO A 119 32.76 17.85 -65.28
N ALA A 120 33.51 16.78 -65.64
CA ALA A 120 33.67 16.35 -67.05
C ALA A 120 34.41 14.99 -67.23
N LYS A 121 33.63 14.02 -67.74
CA LYS A 121 33.87 12.99 -68.79
C LYS A 121 35.10 12.05 -68.78
N PRO A 122 34.94 10.82 -69.32
CA PRO A 122 35.89 9.72 -69.15
C PRO A 122 36.97 9.72 -70.24
N VAL A 123 38.13 9.12 -69.93
CA VAL A 123 39.11 8.72 -70.95
C VAL A 123 39.57 7.29 -70.66
N VAL A 124 39.42 6.49 -71.70
CA VAL A 124 39.82 5.10 -71.87
C VAL A 124 41.34 5.04 -72.10
N PHE A 125 42.03 4.09 -71.46
CA PHE A 125 43.01 3.19 -72.07
C PHE A 125 43.14 1.95 -71.18
#